data_AF-A0A7X1B0N2-F1
#
_entry.id   AF-A0A7X1B0N2-F1
#
_cell.length_a   1.000
_cell.length_b   1.000
_cell.length_c   1.000
_cell.angle_alpha   90.00
_cell.angle_beta   90.00
_cell.angle_gamma   90.00
#
_symmetry.space_group_name_H-M   'P 1'
#
loop_
_entity.id
_entity.type
_entity.pdbx_description
1 polymer ?
#
loop_
_entity_poly.entity_id
_entity_poly.type
_entity_poly.pdbx_seq_one_letter_code
_entity_poly.pdbx_strand_id
1 'polypeptide(L)'
;MRSATNSRSGSAVLAALIVGVLVSGLAATYLRTAYQDYRYSRELLMAFQALNLAEAGVENAIYSYNTGNWNGWNLESTGNYSRTFHIAHNRKVQVITDPSARPIVIFAEGLADNTATPQISRQIIVELNKRGLFANGLTSKNGIVLNGSKISVDSYSSYKGSYHSTLNRGDKATVASTSIVSGIVEINNAEIWGYVATGGGEPDIGPNGSIRGEDTEAGVDVDSGRVSYDFYADFPEITAPSMYGAQTTFSGGSIGSPGNTSRYNLSSLNIGNGSTVTVYGDVTIVVDGETDIKGELIIDPDSSVEIYIKDDMNVGGNGIVNEGSEPSSLQIYAVGNNVGEVKMHGAGTLYGVIYAPDSNVDLKGGGSVASVFGAIVADRITMNGNYSFHYDEDLADLGESGFSVSVWQELIADSDKKNYAALREDGL
;
A
#
# COMPACT_ATOMS: atom_id res chain seq x y z
N MET A 1 37.16 -58.71 80.01
CA MET A 1 36.24 -58.60 78.87
C MET A 1 34.84 -58.24 79.36
N ARG A 2 34.45 -56.97 79.26
CA ARG A 2 33.05 -56.54 79.27
C ARG A 2 32.88 -55.52 78.15
N SER A 3 31.82 -55.72 77.38
CA SER A 3 31.63 -55.32 75.99
C SER A 3 31.59 -53.79 75.79
N ALA A 4 32.43 -53.29 74.89
CA ALA A 4 32.36 -51.95 74.33
C ALA A 4 31.40 -51.93 73.12
N THR A 5 30.10 -51.85 73.38
CA THR A 5 29.08 -51.72 72.32
C THR A 5 27.88 -50.97 72.86
N ASN A 6 27.89 -49.62 72.87
CA ASN A 6 26.66 -48.80 72.98
C ASN A 6 26.81 -47.29 72.66
N SER A 7 27.92 -46.81 72.10
CA SER A 7 28.08 -45.39 71.71
C SER A 7 27.83 -45.08 70.21
N ARG A 8 27.53 -46.10 69.38
CA ARG A 8 27.35 -45.93 67.92
C ARG A 8 25.94 -45.53 67.49
N SER A 9 24.94 -45.62 68.38
CA SER A 9 23.53 -45.37 68.06
C SER A 9 23.17 -43.88 68.05
N GLY A 10 23.77 -43.07 68.92
CA GLY A 10 23.49 -41.62 69.01
C GLY A 10 24.08 -40.80 67.86
N SER A 11 25.27 -41.17 67.38
CA SER A 11 25.91 -40.52 66.22
C SER A 11 25.19 -40.80 64.91
N ALA A 12 24.60 -41.99 64.76
CA ALA A 12 23.81 -42.35 63.58
C ALA A 12 22.50 -41.56 63.50
N VAL A 13 21.83 -41.32 64.63
CA VAL A 13 20.60 -40.51 64.69
C VAL A 13 20.89 -39.03 64.39
N LEU A 14 21.98 -38.47 64.92
CA LEU A 14 22.39 -37.09 64.62
C LEU A 14 22.76 -36.90 63.13
N ALA A 15 23.50 -37.85 62.55
CA ALA A 15 23.80 -37.81 61.12
C ALA A 15 22.53 -37.90 60.25
N ALA A 16 21.59 -38.78 60.61
CA ALA A 16 20.31 -38.91 59.92
C ALA A 16 19.46 -37.64 60.02
N LEU A 17 19.45 -36.96 61.17
CA LEU A 17 18.75 -35.68 61.35
C LEU A 17 19.36 -34.56 60.51
N ILE A 18 20.69 -34.45 60.47
CA ILE A 18 21.39 -33.44 59.67
C ILE A 18 21.10 -33.66 58.18
N VAL A 19 21.20 -34.90 57.70
CA VAL A 19 20.86 -35.24 56.31
C VAL A 19 19.38 -34.97 56.03
N GLY A 20 18.48 -35.30 56.97
CA GLY A 20 17.05 -35.02 56.85
C GLY A 20 16.75 -33.54 56.68
N VAL A 21 17.33 -32.68 57.52
CA VAL A 21 17.16 -31.22 57.42
C VAL A 21 17.74 -30.68 56.11
N LEU A 22 18.91 -31.16 55.68
CA LEU A 22 19.52 -30.74 54.41
C LEU A 22 18.66 -31.14 53.21
N VAL A 23 18.17 -32.38 53.17
CA VAL A 23 17.29 -32.87 52.10
C VAL A 23 15.97 -32.12 52.09
N SER A 24 15.36 -31.88 53.25
CA SER A 24 14.13 -31.08 53.36
C SER A 24 14.35 -29.63 52.92
N GLY A 25 15.49 -29.02 53.26
CA GLY A 25 15.85 -27.67 52.80
C GLY A 25 16.01 -27.61 51.28
N LEU A 26 16.74 -28.56 50.69
CA LEU A 26 16.89 -28.66 49.23
C LEU A 26 15.56 -28.90 48.52
N ALA A 27 14.71 -29.78 49.07
CA ALA A 27 13.39 -30.04 48.53
C ALA A 27 12.47 -28.80 48.60
N ALA A 28 12.50 -28.05 49.70
CA ALA A 28 11.73 -26.81 49.84
C ALA A 28 12.19 -25.74 48.84
N THR A 29 13.50 -25.57 48.65
CA THR A 29 14.05 -24.64 47.65
C THR A 29 13.65 -25.08 46.23
N TYR A 30 13.81 -26.37 45.89
CA TYR A 30 13.42 -26.89 44.59
C TYR A 30 11.92 -26.70 44.31
N LEU A 31 11.04 -27.03 45.27
CA LEU A 31 9.60 -26.84 45.13
C LEU A 31 9.24 -25.36 44.95
N ARG A 32 9.92 -24.45 45.66
CA ARG A 32 9.72 -23.01 45.49
C ARG A 32 10.14 -22.53 44.11
N THR A 33 11.30 -22.97 43.62
CA THR A 33 11.76 -22.65 42.26
C THR A 33 10.80 -23.21 41.21
N ALA A 34 10.42 -24.48 41.31
CA ALA A 34 9.47 -25.10 40.39
C ALA A 34 8.10 -24.38 40.39
N TYR A 35 7.63 -23.93 41.55
CA TYR A 35 6.41 -23.13 41.65
C TYR A 35 6.56 -21.75 41.01
N GLN A 36 7.70 -21.07 41.20
CA GLN A 36 8.00 -19.80 40.55
C GLN A 36 8.08 -19.95 39.03
N ASP A 37 8.80 -20.96 38.53
CA ASP A 37 8.93 -21.26 37.11
C ASP A 37 7.57 -21.56 36.48
N TYR A 38 6.73 -22.36 37.15
CA TYR A 38 5.36 -22.62 36.72
C TYR A 38 4.53 -21.33 36.65
N ARG A 39 4.66 -20.44 37.65
CA ARG A 39 3.93 -19.17 37.67
C ARG A 39 4.37 -18.25 36.53
N TYR A 40 5.68 -18.06 36.34
CA TYR A 40 6.22 -17.24 35.27
C TYR A 40 5.89 -17.80 33.89
N SER A 41 5.99 -19.12 33.70
CA SER A 41 5.63 -19.76 32.42
C SER A 41 4.15 -19.53 32.07
N ARG A 42 3.26 -19.61 33.07
CA ARG A 42 1.84 -19.32 32.87
C ARG A 42 1.56 -17.86 32.61
N GLU A 43 2.18 -16.94 33.35
CA GLU A 43 2.06 -15.50 33.13
C GLU A 43 2.52 -15.12 31.71
N LEU A 44 3.65 -15.68 31.24
CA LEU A 44 4.15 -15.48 29.88
C LEU A 44 3.19 -16.03 28.83
N LEU A 45 2.69 -17.25 29.00
CA LEU A 45 1.70 -17.84 28.09
C LEU A 45 0.45 -16.96 27.96
N MET A 46 -0.06 -16.46 29.09
CA MET A 46 -1.23 -15.58 29.11
C MET A 46 -0.94 -14.20 28.51
N ALA A 47 0.25 -13.66 28.72
CA ALA A 47 0.68 -12.42 28.08
C ALA A 47 0.73 -12.54 26.55
N PHE A 48 1.29 -13.64 26.01
CA PHE A 48 1.26 -13.91 24.57
C PHE A 48 -0.16 -14.06 24.05
N GLN A 49 -1.03 -14.74 24.81
CA GLN A 49 -2.45 -14.84 24.44
C GLN A 49 -3.14 -13.47 24.42
N ALA A 50 -2.90 -12.62 25.42
CA ALA A 50 -3.43 -11.27 25.48
C ALA A 50 -2.92 -10.41 24.32
N LEU A 51 -1.65 -10.56 23.92
CA LEU A 51 -1.09 -9.85 22.76
C LEU A 51 -1.78 -10.30 21.45
N ASN A 52 -1.85 -11.60 21.19
CA ASN A 52 -2.52 -12.14 20.00
C ASN A 52 -4.01 -11.73 19.94
N LEU A 53 -4.65 -11.61 21.11
CA LEU A 53 -6.02 -11.09 21.23
C LEU A 53 -6.11 -9.62 20.83
N ALA A 54 -5.16 -8.79 21.26
CA ALA A 54 -5.10 -7.38 20.86
C ALA A 54 -4.87 -7.26 19.33
N GLU A 55 -3.94 -8.04 18.78
CA GLU A 55 -3.65 -8.09 17.34
C GLU A 55 -4.88 -8.51 16.53
N ALA A 56 -5.62 -9.53 16.97
CA ALA A 56 -6.89 -9.90 16.33
C ALA A 56 -7.92 -8.76 16.32
N GLY A 57 -7.87 -7.88 17.32
CA GLY A 57 -8.67 -6.65 17.37
C GLY A 57 -8.26 -5.64 16.31
N VAL A 58 -6.95 -5.41 16.16
CA VAL A 58 -6.39 -4.56 15.10
C VAL A 58 -6.73 -5.10 13.71
N GLU A 59 -6.56 -6.40 13.48
CA GLU A 59 -6.92 -7.05 12.21
C GLU A 59 -8.39 -6.84 11.87
N ASN A 60 -9.27 -6.90 12.88
CA ASN A 60 -10.69 -6.62 12.65
C ASN A 60 -10.94 -5.16 12.26
N ALA A 61 -10.23 -4.21 12.87
CA ALA A 61 -10.31 -2.80 12.50
C ALA A 61 -9.81 -2.58 11.06
N ILE A 62 -8.64 -3.12 10.71
CA ILE A 62 -8.06 -3.04 9.35
C ILE A 62 -9.03 -3.63 8.32
N TYR A 63 -9.64 -4.79 8.63
CA TYR A 63 -10.68 -5.38 7.77
C TYR A 63 -11.88 -4.45 7.57
N SER A 64 -12.39 -3.83 8.64
CA SER A 64 -13.50 -2.88 8.56
C SER A 64 -13.14 -1.63 7.75
N TYR A 65 -11.91 -1.15 7.86
CA TYR A 65 -11.38 -0.08 7.02
C TYR A 65 -11.32 -0.47 5.54
N ASN A 66 -10.70 -1.62 5.21
CA ASN A 66 -10.53 -2.07 3.82
C ASN A 66 -11.86 -2.42 3.13
N THR A 67 -12.86 -2.89 3.87
CA THR A 67 -14.16 -3.31 3.30
C THR A 67 -15.26 -2.27 3.45
N GLY A 68 -15.02 -1.20 4.20
CA GLY A 68 -16.07 -0.26 4.63
C GLY A 68 -17.14 -0.88 5.53
N ASN A 69 -16.94 -2.11 6.03
CA ASN A 69 -17.92 -2.85 6.80
C ASN A 69 -17.74 -2.61 8.31
N TRP A 70 -18.55 -1.71 8.85
CA TRP A 70 -18.57 -1.36 10.27
C TRP A 70 -19.64 -2.13 11.07
N ASN A 71 -20.18 -3.24 10.54
CA ASN A 71 -21.20 -4.01 11.26
C ASN A 71 -20.65 -4.58 12.58
N GLY A 72 -21.37 -4.32 13.68
CA GLY A 72 -20.99 -4.74 15.02
C GLY A 72 -20.01 -3.81 15.73
N TRP A 73 -19.66 -2.68 15.12
CA TRP A 73 -18.98 -1.56 15.78
C TRP A 73 -20.01 -0.57 16.36
N ASN A 74 -19.63 0.09 17.45
CA ASN A 74 -20.39 1.18 18.03
C ASN A 74 -19.77 2.51 17.60
N LEU A 75 -20.57 3.42 17.07
CA LEU A 75 -20.15 4.81 16.83
C LEU A 75 -20.30 5.59 18.13
N GLU A 76 -19.18 6.08 18.66
CA GLU A 76 -19.14 6.91 19.87
C GLU A 76 -19.46 8.38 19.55
N SER A 77 -19.81 9.17 20.56
CA SER A 77 -20.12 10.60 20.39
C SER A 77 -18.94 11.44 19.87
N THR A 78 -17.72 10.94 20.01
CA THR A 78 -16.49 11.56 19.52
C THR A 78 -16.28 11.35 18.01
N GLY A 79 -17.07 10.49 17.36
CA GLY A 79 -16.87 10.07 15.98
C GLY A 79 -16.00 8.81 15.83
N ASN A 80 -15.46 8.30 16.94
CA ASN A 80 -14.68 7.07 16.96
C ASN A 80 -15.56 5.83 16.83
N TYR A 81 -15.01 4.77 16.24
CA TYR A 81 -15.63 3.45 16.23
C TYR A 81 -15.00 2.58 17.31
N SER A 82 -15.82 1.96 18.15
CA SER A 82 -15.37 1.03 19.19
C SER A 82 -16.03 -0.34 19.09
N ARG A 83 -15.31 -1.39 19.46
CA ARG A 83 -15.82 -2.76 19.45
C ARG A 83 -15.23 -3.58 20.57
N THR A 84 -16.06 -4.49 21.10
CA THR A 84 -15.65 -5.44 22.12
C THR A 84 -16.06 -6.85 21.71
N PHE A 85 -15.08 -7.75 21.71
CA PHE A 85 -15.27 -9.16 21.40
C PHE A 85 -15.11 -9.99 22.66
N HIS A 86 -15.98 -10.98 22.83
CA HIS A 86 -15.85 -11.96 23.91
C HIS A 86 -15.46 -13.29 23.29
N ILE A 87 -14.39 -13.89 23.80
CA ILE A 87 -13.86 -15.17 23.37
C ILE A 87 -14.03 -16.17 24.52
N ALA A 88 -14.15 -17.45 24.17
CA ALA A 88 -14.24 -18.53 25.16
C ALA A 88 -13.15 -18.42 26.24
N HIS A 89 -13.45 -18.94 27.42
CA HIS A 89 -12.58 -18.90 28.61
C HIS A 89 -12.35 -17.48 29.16
N ASN A 90 -13.40 -16.65 29.20
CA ASN A 90 -13.40 -15.28 29.75
C ASN A 90 -12.31 -14.38 29.13
N ARG A 91 -12.03 -14.57 27.84
CA ARG A 91 -11.10 -13.70 27.12
C ARG A 91 -11.88 -12.59 26.43
N LYS A 92 -11.28 -11.41 26.36
CA LYS A 92 -11.93 -10.23 25.79
C LYS A 92 -10.95 -9.47 24.92
N VAL A 93 -11.46 -8.88 23.84
CA VAL A 93 -10.72 -7.93 23.00
C VAL A 93 -11.51 -6.63 22.97
N GLN A 94 -10.83 -5.50 23.12
CA GLN A 94 -11.42 -4.17 23.07
C GLN A 94 -10.65 -3.35 22.06
N VAL A 95 -11.34 -2.70 21.13
CA VAL A 95 -10.73 -1.96 20.03
C VAL A 95 -11.43 -0.64 19.86
N ILE A 96 -10.69 0.43 19.66
CA ILE A 96 -11.23 1.74 19.31
C ILE A 96 -10.35 2.34 18.22
N THR A 97 -10.98 3.05 17.28
CA THR A 97 -10.29 3.66 16.15
C THR A 97 -10.96 4.95 15.73
N ASP A 98 -10.16 5.92 15.28
CA ASP A 98 -10.64 7.19 14.72
C ASP A 98 -10.46 7.17 13.19
N PRO A 99 -11.55 7.05 12.39
CA PRO A 99 -11.46 7.05 10.93
C PRO A 99 -11.13 8.43 10.33
N SER A 100 -11.28 9.51 11.10
CA SER A 100 -11.00 10.87 10.67
C SER A 100 -9.55 11.29 10.92
N ALA A 101 -8.86 10.63 11.84
CA ALA A 101 -7.45 10.87 12.14
C ALA A 101 -6.54 10.63 10.93
N ARG A 102 -5.46 11.41 10.84
CA ARG A 102 -4.39 11.29 9.82
C ARG A 102 -3.02 11.41 10.52
N PRO A 103 -2.25 10.31 10.67
CA PRO A 103 -2.57 8.93 10.28
C PRO A 103 -3.76 8.38 11.09
N ILE A 104 -4.42 7.34 10.57
CA ILE A 104 -5.50 6.65 11.29
C ILE A 104 -4.89 5.89 12.46
N VAL A 105 -5.47 6.02 13.65
CA VAL A 105 -4.95 5.37 14.87
C VAL A 105 -5.93 4.31 15.34
N ILE A 106 -5.43 3.07 15.51
CA ILE A 106 -6.15 1.97 16.13
C ILE A 106 -5.50 1.66 17.47
N PHE A 107 -6.29 1.70 18.54
CA PHE A 107 -5.93 1.15 19.83
C PHE A 107 -6.64 -0.20 20.03
N ALA A 108 -5.90 -1.21 20.46
CA ALA A 108 -6.48 -2.49 20.85
C ALA A 108 -5.92 -2.99 22.18
N GLU A 109 -6.80 -3.56 23.00
CA GLU A 109 -6.47 -4.22 24.25
C GLU A 109 -7.01 -5.64 24.26
N GLY A 110 -6.10 -6.61 24.43
CA GLY A 110 -6.45 -8.00 24.66
C GLY A 110 -6.37 -8.32 26.15
N LEU A 111 -7.40 -8.97 26.67
CA LEU A 111 -7.51 -9.35 28.07
C LEU A 111 -7.65 -10.86 28.21
N ALA A 112 -6.74 -11.47 28.95
CA ALA A 112 -6.74 -12.89 29.27
C ALA A 112 -7.04 -13.08 30.76
N ASP A 113 -8.25 -13.56 31.07
CA ASP A 113 -8.65 -13.88 32.43
C ASP A 113 -8.12 -15.24 32.89
N ASN A 114 -7.89 -15.34 34.20
CA ASN A 114 -7.68 -16.59 34.90
C ASN A 114 -8.52 -16.58 36.17
N THR A 115 -9.13 -17.70 36.53
CA THR A 115 -9.88 -17.85 37.79
C THR A 115 -8.97 -17.85 39.02
N ALA A 116 -7.65 -18.00 38.84
CA ALA A 116 -6.67 -18.13 39.92
C ALA A 116 -5.63 -16.99 40.03
N THR A 117 -5.57 -16.06 39.06
CA THR A 117 -4.63 -14.92 39.07
C THR A 117 -5.32 -13.65 38.57
N PRO A 118 -4.77 -12.45 38.86
CA PRO A 118 -5.24 -11.21 38.24
C PRO A 118 -5.27 -11.33 36.71
N GLN A 119 -6.24 -10.66 36.10
CA GLN A 119 -6.36 -10.51 34.65
C GLN A 119 -5.06 -9.94 34.07
N ILE A 120 -4.58 -10.54 32.98
CA ILE A 120 -3.42 -10.03 32.24
C ILE A 120 -3.95 -9.32 31.00
N SER A 121 -3.59 -8.05 30.82
CA SER A 121 -3.86 -7.30 29.60
C SER A 121 -2.58 -6.96 28.84
N ARG A 122 -2.75 -6.79 27.52
CA ARG A 122 -1.76 -6.25 26.60
C ARG A 122 -2.43 -5.25 25.69
N GLN A 123 -1.77 -4.11 25.51
CA GLN A 123 -2.27 -2.98 24.75
C GLN A 123 -1.32 -2.69 23.60
N ILE A 124 -1.89 -2.47 22.42
CA ILE A 124 -1.15 -2.10 21.22
C ILE A 124 -1.78 -0.88 20.57
N ILE A 125 -0.94 -0.04 19.98
CA ILE A 125 -1.33 1.04 19.08
C ILE A 125 -0.76 0.73 17.71
N VAL A 126 -1.61 0.91 16.70
CA VAL A 126 -1.26 0.75 15.29
C VAL A 126 -1.68 2.00 14.55
N GLU A 127 -0.76 2.57 13.78
CA GLU A 127 -1.06 3.65 12.86
C GLU A 127 -1.19 3.11 11.43
N LEU A 128 -2.21 3.59 10.72
CA LEU A 128 -2.47 3.25 9.35
C LEU A 128 -2.33 4.47 8.43
N ASN A 129 -1.69 4.24 7.29
CA ASN A 129 -1.70 5.15 6.16
C ASN A 129 -2.58 4.59 5.04
N LYS A 130 -3.40 5.45 4.45
CA LYS A 130 -4.19 5.11 3.26
C LYS A 130 -3.24 4.84 2.09
N ARG A 131 -3.56 3.83 1.27
CA ARG A 131 -2.84 3.51 0.04
C ARG A 131 -3.71 3.88 -1.16
N GLY A 132 -3.17 4.70 -2.06
CA GLY A 132 -3.71 4.85 -3.41
C GLY A 132 -3.00 3.93 -4.39
N LEU A 133 -3.69 3.55 -5.46
CA LEU A 133 -3.09 2.81 -6.59
C LEU A 133 -1.95 3.62 -7.24
N PHE A 134 -2.01 4.95 -7.14
CA PHE A 134 -1.11 5.90 -7.81
C PHE A 134 -0.25 6.72 -6.83
N ALA A 135 0.08 6.13 -5.67
CA ALA A 135 1.02 6.70 -4.70
C ALA A 135 2.46 6.87 -5.23
N ASN A 136 2.74 6.32 -6.42
CA ASN A 136 4.02 6.39 -7.10
C ASN A 136 3.82 6.76 -8.57
N GLY A 137 4.85 7.37 -9.18
CA GLY A 137 4.81 7.80 -10.58
C GLY A 137 4.84 6.63 -11.56
N LEU A 138 5.94 5.87 -11.59
CA LEU A 138 6.08 4.68 -12.41
C LEU A 138 6.27 3.48 -11.49
N THR A 139 5.32 2.54 -11.49
CA THR A 139 5.37 1.32 -10.67
C THR A 139 5.20 0.09 -11.53
N SER A 140 6.05 -0.92 -11.34
CA SER A 140 5.97 -2.18 -12.09
C SER A 140 6.11 -3.42 -11.22
N LYS A 141 5.59 -4.56 -11.69
CA LYS A 141 5.90 -5.87 -11.11
C LYS A 141 7.26 -6.40 -11.59
N ASN A 142 7.47 -6.37 -12.91
CA ASN A 142 8.53 -7.06 -13.64
C ASN A 142 9.45 -6.12 -14.44
N GLY A 143 9.58 -4.87 -13.99
CA GLY A 143 10.64 -3.96 -14.40
C GLY A 143 10.18 -2.75 -15.21
N ILE A 144 11.15 -1.86 -15.41
CA ILE A 144 10.97 -0.58 -16.10
C ILE A 144 12.15 -0.39 -17.02
N VAL A 145 11.90 0.02 -18.26
CA VAL A 145 12.96 0.30 -19.24
C VAL A 145 12.78 1.68 -19.83
N LEU A 146 13.76 2.55 -19.62
CA LEU A 146 13.80 3.92 -20.12
C LEU A 146 14.75 4.02 -21.33
N ASN A 147 14.29 3.54 -22.48
CA ASN A 147 15.04 3.53 -23.73
C ASN A 147 14.91 4.86 -24.48
N GLY A 148 15.72 5.84 -24.09
CA GLY A 148 15.72 7.14 -24.73
C GLY A 148 17.00 7.92 -24.54
N SER A 149 17.29 8.82 -25.47
CA SER A 149 18.42 9.75 -25.34
C SER A 149 18.10 10.97 -24.46
N LYS A 150 16.81 11.24 -24.24
CA LYS A 150 16.28 12.37 -23.47
C LYS A 150 14.99 11.95 -22.77
N ILE A 151 15.12 11.06 -21.79
CA ILE A 151 14.03 10.75 -20.87
C ILE A 151 14.28 11.53 -19.58
N SER A 152 13.26 12.25 -19.12
CA SER A 152 13.28 12.92 -17.81
C SER A 152 12.07 12.49 -17.00
N VAL A 153 12.26 12.19 -15.72
CA VAL A 153 11.18 11.88 -14.78
C VAL A 153 11.27 12.85 -13.61
N ASP A 154 10.23 13.63 -13.36
CA ASP A 154 10.13 14.52 -12.19
C ASP A 154 8.70 14.48 -11.61
N SER A 155 8.42 15.27 -10.57
CA SER A 155 7.07 15.40 -10.02
C SER A 155 6.56 16.84 -10.06
N TYR A 156 5.27 17.01 -9.80
CA TYR A 156 4.61 18.27 -9.49
C TYR A 156 3.34 18.00 -8.69
N SER A 157 2.65 19.05 -8.28
CA SER A 157 1.33 18.95 -7.65
C SER A 157 0.35 19.76 -8.48
N SER A 158 -0.68 19.12 -9.04
CA SER A 158 -1.78 19.78 -9.75
C SER A 158 -2.57 20.73 -8.85
N TYR A 159 -2.62 20.48 -7.54
CA TYR A 159 -3.21 21.38 -6.54
C TYR A 159 -2.49 22.74 -6.49
N LYS A 160 -1.18 22.79 -6.76
CA LYS A 160 -0.41 24.05 -6.86
C LYS A 160 -0.54 24.74 -8.22
N GLY A 161 -1.23 24.11 -9.17
CA GLY A 161 -1.42 24.57 -10.54
C GLY A 161 -0.67 23.71 -11.57
N SER A 162 -0.61 24.18 -12.81
CA SER A 162 0.06 23.46 -13.90
C SER A 162 1.56 23.25 -13.62
N TYR A 163 2.13 22.20 -14.21
CA TYR A 163 3.57 21.95 -14.15
C TYR A 163 4.36 23.15 -14.65
N HIS A 164 5.41 23.49 -13.92
CA HIS A 164 6.38 24.50 -14.34
C HIS A 164 7.75 24.14 -13.79
N SER A 165 8.74 23.99 -14.68
CA SER A 165 10.06 23.45 -14.37
C SER A 165 10.82 24.17 -13.24
N THR A 166 10.44 25.41 -12.91
CA THR A 166 11.03 26.19 -11.80
C THR A 166 10.07 26.57 -10.68
N LEU A 167 8.76 26.53 -10.90
CA LEU A 167 7.77 27.04 -9.93
C LEU A 167 6.95 25.93 -9.30
N ASN A 168 6.77 24.83 -10.03
CA ASN A 168 5.99 23.67 -9.63
C ASN A 168 6.63 22.41 -10.21
N ARG A 169 7.91 22.21 -9.90
CA ARG A 169 8.65 20.97 -10.13
C ARG A 169 9.09 20.45 -8.76
N GLY A 170 8.62 19.27 -8.42
CA GLY A 170 9.02 18.52 -7.23
C GLY A 170 10.03 17.44 -7.58
N ASP A 171 10.70 16.94 -6.55
CA ASP A 171 11.73 15.90 -6.58
C ASP A 171 11.25 14.60 -5.93
N LYS A 172 9.93 14.37 -5.95
CA LYS A 172 9.26 13.20 -5.38
C LYS A 172 8.75 12.23 -6.45
N ALA A 173 9.24 12.37 -7.68
CA ALA A 173 8.96 11.37 -8.72
C ALA A 173 9.48 10.02 -8.25
N THR A 174 8.74 8.95 -8.50
CA THR A 174 9.19 7.60 -8.13
C THR A 174 9.21 6.69 -9.34
N VAL A 175 10.29 5.93 -9.47
CA VAL A 175 10.46 4.85 -10.44
C VAL A 175 10.70 3.58 -9.65
N ALA A 176 9.67 2.75 -9.53
CA ALA A 176 9.66 1.64 -8.60
C ALA A 176 9.30 0.30 -9.27
N SER A 177 9.98 -0.77 -8.85
CA SER A 177 9.65 -2.14 -9.27
C SER A 177 9.72 -3.10 -8.11
N THR A 178 8.75 -4.01 -7.96
CA THR A 178 8.83 -5.07 -6.93
C THR A 178 9.79 -6.20 -7.32
N SER A 179 10.36 -6.17 -8.53
CA SER A 179 11.31 -7.17 -8.98
C SER A 179 12.61 -7.13 -8.17
N ILE A 180 13.09 -8.33 -7.82
CA ILE A 180 14.36 -8.57 -7.13
C ILE A 180 15.53 -8.78 -8.10
N VAL A 181 15.25 -8.78 -9.41
CA VAL A 181 16.24 -9.09 -10.45
C VAL A 181 17.06 -7.83 -10.74
N SER A 182 18.39 -7.95 -10.64
CA SER A 182 19.30 -6.84 -10.98
C SER A 182 19.19 -6.48 -12.46
N GLY A 183 19.22 -5.18 -12.77
CA GLY A 183 19.16 -4.66 -14.13
C GLY A 183 17.79 -4.77 -14.79
N ILE A 184 16.72 -5.05 -14.03
CA ILE A 184 15.34 -5.06 -14.55
C ILE A 184 14.72 -3.65 -14.56
N VAL A 185 15.24 -2.75 -13.73
CA VAL A 185 14.96 -1.31 -13.76
C VAL A 185 16.11 -0.65 -14.52
N GLU A 186 15.93 -0.54 -15.82
CA GLU A 186 16.91 -0.02 -16.77
C GLU A 186 16.67 1.50 -16.96
N ILE A 187 17.34 2.30 -16.13
CA ILE A 187 17.32 3.76 -16.22
C ILE A 187 18.04 4.22 -17.49
N ASN A 188 19.06 3.48 -17.94
CA ASN A 188 19.87 3.82 -19.11
C ASN A 188 20.39 5.27 -19.02
N ASN A 189 20.05 6.13 -19.99
CA ASN A 189 20.50 7.53 -20.02
C ASN A 189 19.41 8.51 -19.53
N ALA A 190 18.42 8.04 -18.77
CA ALA A 190 17.35 8.88 -18.26
C ALA A 190 17.78 9.72 -17.05
N GLU A 191 17.21 10.92 -16.94
CA GLU A 191 17.32 11.77 -15.76
C GLU A 191 16.12 11.55 -14.85
N ILE A 192 16.36 11.01 -13.66
CA ILE A 192 15.37 10.87 -12.59
C ILE A 192 15.59 11.98 -11.57
N TRP A 193 14.61 12.86 -11.44
CA TRP A 193 14.52 13.90 -10.42
C TRP A 193 13.51 13.45 -9.36
N GLY A 194 13.98 12.59 -8.45
CA GLY A 194 13.10 11.68 -7.72
C GLY A 194 13.83 10.60 -6.95
N TYR A 195 13.14 9.47 -6.79
CA TYR A 195 13.60 8.27 -6.12
C TYR A 195 13.46 7.06 -7.04
N VAL A 196 14.38 6.11 -6.91
CA VAL A 196 14.30 4.80 -7.56
C VAL A 196 14.21 3.74 -6.48
N ALA A 197 13.30 2.77 -6.64
CA ALA A 197 13.13 1.71 -5.66
C ALA A 197 12.97 0.35 -6.34
N THR A 198 13.66 -0.67 -5.85
CA THR A 198 13.56 -2.05 -6.36
C THR A 198 13.22 -3.01 -5.22
N GLY A 199 12.73 -4.20 -5.53
CA GLY A 199 12.50 -5.24 -4.52
C GLY A 199 13.76 -5.93 -4.01
N GLY A 200 14.94 -5.54 -4.51
CA GLY A 200 16.23 -6.09 -4.08
C GLY A 200 17.34 -6.04 -5.14
N GLY A 201 16.98 -5.90 -6.42
CA GLY A 201 17.95 -5.86 -7.52
C GLY A 201 18.55 -4.46 -7.72
N GLU A 202 19.83 -4.37 -8.11
CA GLU A 202 20.40 -3.05 -8.45
C GLU A 202 19.79 -2.52 -9.76
N PRO A 203 19.36 -1.24 -9.81
CA PRO A 203 18.94 -0.62 -11.06
C PRO A 203 20.14 -0.48 -12.02
N ASP A 204 19.90 -0.64 -13.32
CA ASP A 204 20.92 -0.42 -14.35
C ASP A 204 20.90 1.05 -14.79
N ILE A 205 21.97 1.77 -14.47
CA ILE A 205 22.15 3.19 -14.77
C ILE A 205 23.25 3.32 -15.81
N GLY A 206 22.87 3.81 -16.99
CA GLY A 206 23.80 4.04 -18.08
C GLY A 206 24.72 5.24 -17.85
N PRO A 207 25.72 5.45 -18.72
CA PRO A 207 26.77 6.46 -18.49
C PRO A 207 26.29 7.91 -18.37
N ASN A 208 25.09 8.22 -18.88
CA ASN A 208 24.48 9.55 -18.78
C ASN A 208 23.20 9.55 -17.94
N GLY A 209 22.88 8.43 -17.27
CA GLY A 209 21.73 8.36 -16.37
C GLY A 209 22.03 9.05 -15.05
N SER A 210 21.00 9.62 -14.43
CA SER A 210 21.15 10.28 -13.13
C SER A 210 19.93 10.06 -12.23
N ILE A 211 20.14 9.94 -10.92
CA ILE A 211 19.11 9.88 -9.88
C ILE A 211 19.44 10.95 -8.85
N ARG A 212 18.68 12.04 -8.85
CA ARG A 212 18.97 13.26 -8.08
C ARG A 212 17.68 13.89 -7.56
N GLY A 213 17.82 14.89 -6.69
CA GLY A 213 16.76 15.84 -6.38
C GLY A 213 17.33 17.16 -5.89
N GLU A 214 16.49 17.98 -5.25
CA GLU A 214 16.84 19.36 -4.91
C GLU A 214 18.00 19.43 -3.90
N ASP A 215 18.09 18.45 -3.02
CA ASP A 215 19.10 18.33 -1.96
C ASP A 215 20.34 17.51 -2.36
N THR A 216 20.38 16.96 -3.57
CA THR A 216 21.55 16.20 -4.05
C THR A 216 22.75 17.12 -4.26
N GLU A 217 23.92 16.72 -3.75
CA GLU A 217 25.15 17.51 -3.85
C GLU A 217 25.56 17.76 -5.31
N ALA A 218 26.11 18.95 -5.57
CA ALA A 218 26.55 19.33 -6.91
C ALA A 218 27.65 18.39 -7.44
N GLY A 219 27.44 17.83 -8.63
CA GLY A 219 28.37 16.89 -9.27
C GLY A 219 28.13 15.42 -8.92
N VAL A 220 27.11 15.12 -8.11
CA VAL A 220 26.63 13.75 -7.89
C VAL A 220 25.57 13.42 -8.93
N ASP A 221 25.83 12.42 -9.76
CA ASP A 221 24.87 11.94 -10.76
C ASP A 221 23.91 10.90 -10.17
N VAL A 222 24.35 10.10 -9.19
CA VAL A 222 23.52 9.09 -8.51
C VAL A 222 23.61 9.30 -7.01
N ASP A 223 22.54 9.82 -6.44
CA ASP A 223 22.38 9.97 -5.00
C ASP A 223 21.91 8.66 -4.38
N SER A 224 22.79 8.01 -3.60
CA SER A 224 22.48 6.75 -2.94
C SER A 224 21.34 6.86 -1.92
N GLY A 225 21.07 8.05 -1.37
CA GLY A 225 19.94 8.28 -0.46
C GLY A 225 18.59 8.24 -1.17
N ARG A 226 18.59 8.30 -2.50
CA ARG A 226 17.40 8.26 -3.36
C ARG A 226 17.18 6.91 -4.04
N VAL A 227 17.97 5.90 -3.68
CA VAL A 227 17.84 4.53 -4.18
C VAL A 227 17.51 3.59 -3.02
N SER A 228 16.39 2.87 -3.09
CA SER A 228 16.04 1.81 -2.14
C SER A 228 15.93 0.44 -2.81
N TYR A 229 16.10 -0.62 -2.02
CA TYR A 229 16.12 -2.02 -2.46
C TYR A 229 15.09 -2.90 -1.74
N ASP A 230 14.19 -2.30 -0.97
CA ASP A 230 13.16 -2.99 -0.18
C ASP A 230 11.74 -2.63 -0.64
N PHE A 231 11.59 -2.23 -1.90
CA PHE A 231 10.30 -1.83 -2.44
C PHE A 231 9.33 -3.01 -2.47
N TYR A 232 8.18 -2.79 -1.84
CA TYR A 232 7.06 -3.71 -1.86
C TYR A 232 5.78 -2.94 -2.20
N ALA A 233 4.97 -3.53 -3.06
CA ALA A 233 3.65 -3.01 -3.39
C ALA A 233 2.67 -4.17 -3.62
N ASP A 234 1.43 -3.96 -3.17
CA ASP A 234 0.30 -4.82 -3.51
C ASP A 234 -0.36 -4.28 -4.77
N PHE A 235 -0.69 -5.16 -5.71
CA PHE A 235 -1.35 -4.82 -6.97
C PHE A 235 -2.74 -5.46 -6.99
N PRO A 236 -3.75 -4.87 -6.32
CA PRO A 236 -5.09 -5.44 -6.31
C PRO A 236 -5.67 -5.54 -7.73
N GLU A 237 -6.37 -6.64 -8.00
CA GLU A 237 -7.12 -6.79 -9.25
C GLU A 237 -8.28 -5.79 -9.28
N ILE A 238 -8.47 -5.12 -10.42
CA ILE A 238 -9.61 -4.23 -10.65
C ILE A 238 -10.67 -5.00 -11.43
N THR A 239 -11.90 -4.98 -10.93
CA THR A 239 -13.06 -5.55 -11.64
C THR A 239 -13.83 -4.44 -12.34
N ALA A 240 -14.09 -4.61 -13.63
CA ALA A 240 -15.00 -3.71 -14.35
C ALA A 240 -16.40 -3.70 -13.72
N PRO A 241 -17.09 -2.55 -13.67
CA PRO A 241 -18.46 -2.49 -13.16
C PRO A 241 -19.39 -3.36 -14.00
N SER A 242 -20.36 -4.01 -13.37
CA SER A 242 -21.37 -4.81 -14.07
C SER A 242 -22.28 -3.89 -14.90
N MET A 243 -22.29 -4.08 -16.22
CA MET A 243 -23.05 -3.28 -17.16
C MET A 243 -24.16 -4.11 -17.80
N TYR A 244 -25.38 -3.55 -17.87
CA TYR A 244 -26.53 -4.20 -18.50
C TYR A 244 -26.70 -3.71 -19.95
N GLY A 245 -26.60 -4.63 -20.90
CA GLY A 245 -26.76 -4.38 -22.34
C GLY A 245 -25.50 -3.85 -23.01
N ALA A 246 -25.05 -4.53 -24.08
CA ALA A 246 -23.97 -4.04 -24.94
C ALA A 246 -24.48 -2.82 -25.73
N GLN A 247 -23.79 -1.69 -25.62
CA GLN A 247 -23.99 -0.50 -26.43
C GLN A 247 -22.91 -0.49 -27.51
N THR A 248 -23.37 -0.54 -28.76
CA THR A 248 -22.72 -0.18 -30.04
C THR A 248 -21.23 0.21 -30.09
N THR A 249 -20.55 -0.21 -31.14
CA THR A 249 -19.25 0.35 -31.58
C THR A 249 -19.35 1.87 -31.82
N PHE A 250 -18.50 2.67 -31.18
CA PHE A 250 -18.36 4.11 -31.46
C PHE A 250 -17.26 4.34 -32.51
N SER A 251 -17.52 5.21 -33.50
CA SER A 251 -16.56 5.56 -34.58
C SER A 251 -16.41 7.07 -34.84
N GLY A 252 -17.00 7.91 -33.97
CA GLY A 252 -16.96 9.38 -34.03
C GLY A 252 -18.15 10.03 -33.29
N GLY A 253 -18.03 11.31 -32.92
CA GLY A 253 -19.12 12.10 -32.31
C GLY A 253 -18.86 12.49 -30.84
N SER A 254 -19.87 12.40 -29.98
CA SER A 254 -19.74 12.69 -28.55
C SER A 254 -20.25 11.54 -27.68
N ILE A 255 -19.63 11.34 -26.53
CA ILE A 255 -20.02 10.37 -25.50
C ILE A 255 -20.35 11.14 -24.22
N GLY A 256 -21.44 10.75 -23.55
CA GLY A 256 -21.91 11.43 -22.35
C GLY A 256 -22.64 12.74 -22.62
N SER A 257 -22.82 13.53 -21.56
CA SER A 257 -23.48 14.84 -21.59
C SER A 257 -22.98 15.68 -20.42
N PRO A 258 -22.81 17.01 -20.58
CA PRO A 258 -22.24 17.86 -19.53
C PRO A 258 -22.98 17.72 -18.20
N GLY A 259 -22.23 17.58 -17.11
CA GLY A 259 -22.75 17.46 -15.74
C GLY A 259 -23.54 16.19 -15.44
N ASN A 260 -23.49 15.17 -16.31
CA ASN A 260 -24.17 13.89 -16.10
C ASN A 260 -23.18 12.74 -16.05
N THR A 261 -23.52 11.70 -15.29
CA THR A 261 -22.79 10.42 -15.32
C THR A 261 -23.38 9.50 -16.38
N SER A 262 -22.55 8.99 -17.28
CA SER A 262 -22.93 8.07 -18.34
C SER A 262 -22.06 6.81 -18.30
N ARG A 263 -22.63 5.65 -18.67
CA ARG A 263 -21.88 4.41 -18.71
C ARG A 263 -22.11 3.67 -20.03
N TYR A 264 -21.05 3.15 -20.62
CA TYR A 264 -21.07 2.45 -21.90
C TYR A 264 -20.36 1.10 -21.79
N ASN A 265 -20.94 0.07 -22.40
CA ASN A 265 -20.30 -1.24 -22.52
C ASN A 265 -20.15 -1.58 -24.01
N LEU A 266 -18.92 -1.55 -24.50
CA LEU A 266 -18.56 -1.64 -25.91
C LEU A 266 -17.94 -3.00 -26.22
N SER A 267 -18.28 -3.58 -27.37
CA SER A 267 -17.56 -4.75 -27.88
C SER A 267 -16.16 -4.41 -28.38
N SER A 268 -15.93 -3.16 -28.79
CA SER A 268 -14.64 -2.58 -29.17
C SER A 268 -14.77 -1.05 -29.21
N LEU A 269 -13.66 -0.35 -29.01
CA LEU A 269 -13.57 1.11 -29.14
C LEU A 269 -12.64 1.43 -30.31
N ASN A 270 -13.18 1.96 -31.41
CA ASN A 270 -12.41 2.19 -32.64
C ASN A 270 -12.58 3.64 -33.12
N ILE A 271 -11.59 4.49 -32.86
CA ILE A 271 -11.57 5.87 -33.36
C ILE A 271 -10.62 5.93 -34.54
N GLY A 272 -11.18 5.93 -35.76
CA GLY A 272 -10.39 5.94 -37.00
C GLY A 272 -9.59 7.24 -37.22
N ASN A 273 -8.62 7.20 -38.13
CA ASN A 273 -7.85 8.38 -38.52
C ASN A 273 -8.79 9.51 -38.99
N GLY A 274 -8.59 10.72 -38.44
CA GLY A 274 -9.40 11.90 -38.76
C GLY A 274 -10.79 11.92 -38.12
N SER A 275 -11.15 10.89 -37.34
CA SER A 275 -12.33 10.92 -36.47
C SER A 275 -11.98 11.51 -35.11
N THR A 276 -12.94 12.23 -34.54
CA THR A 276 -12.86 12.76 -33.18
C THR A 276 -14.05 12.25 -32.37
N VAL A 277 -13.80 11.85 -31.13
CA VAL A 277 -14.83 11.54 -30.13
C VAL A 277 -14.62 12.46 -28.93
N THR A 278 -15.63 13.25 -28.57
CA THR A 278 -15.57 14.15 -27.40
C THR A 278 -16.36 13.57 -26.23
N VAL A 279 -15.76 13.53 -25.05
CA VAL A 279 -16.36 13.08 -23.80
C VAL A 279 -16.91 14.29 -23.04
N TYR A 280 -18.17 14.21 -22.61
CA TYR A 280 -18.82 15.21 -21.78
C TYR A 280 -19.39 14.60 -20.49
N GLY A 281 -19.17 15.26 -19.35
CA GLY A 281 -19.58 14.78 -18.03
C GLY A 281 -18.70 13.63 -17.53
N ASP A 282 -19.23 12.81 -16.62
CA ASP A 282 -18.49 11.68 -16.05
C ASP A 282 -18.83 10.40 -16.80
N VAL A 283 -17.87 9.82 -17.51
CA VAL A 283 -18.11 8.69 -18.40
C VAL A 283 -17.34 7.46 -17.97
N THR A 284 -18.05 6.36 -17.73
CA THR A 284 -17.42 5.03 -17.56
C THR A 284 -17.59 4.21 -18.84
N ILE A 285 -16.49 3.74 -19.41
CA ILE A 285 -16.48 2.89 -20.61
C ILE A 285 -15.89 1.53 -20.21
N VAL A 286 -16.62 0.45 -20.45
CA VAL A 286 -16.09 -0.92 -20.41
C VAL A 286 -15.94 -1.40 -21.84
N VAL A 287 -14.75 -1.87 -22.22
CA VAL A 287 -14.47 -2.39 -23.55
C VAL A 287 -14.13 -3.88 -23.45
N ASP A 288 -14.96 -4.73 -24.04
CA ASP A 288 -14.81 -6.19 -23.99
C ASP A 288 -13.76 -6.73 -24.98
N GLY A 289 -13.50 -6.00 -26.07
CA GLY A 289 -12.48 -6.34 -27.08
C GLY A 289 -11.45 -5.22 -27.25
N GLU A 290 -10.80 -5.18 -28.42
CA GLU A 290 -9.72 -4.23 -28.71
C GLU A 290 -10.16 -2.76 -28.61
N THR A 291 -9.25 -1.93 -28.09
CA THR A 291 -9.35 -0.46 -28.09
C THR A 291 -8.30 0.12 -29.02
N ASP A 292 -8.71 0.69 -30.16
CA ASP A 292 -7.83 1.29 -31.16
C ASP A 292 -8.22 2.76 -31.41
N ILE A 293 -7.36 3.68 -30.95
CA ILE A 293 -7.56 5.13 -31.06
C ILE A 293 -6.50 5.67 -32.02
N LYS A 294 -6.83 5.76 -33.31
CA LYS A 294 -6.00 6.35 -34.37
C LYS A 294 -6.35 7.81 -34.67
N GLY A 295 -7.57 8.22 -34.32
CA GLY A 295 -8.02 9.61 -34.32
C GLY A 295 -7.78 10.28 -32.97
N GLU A 296 -8.77 11.02 -32.48
CA GLU A 296 -8.69 11.74 -31.20
C GLU A 296 -9.87 11.39 -30.29
N LEU A 297 -9.57 11.03 -29.04
CA LEU A 297 -10.51 11.02 -27.92
C LEU A 297 -10.25 12.29 -27.09
N ILE A 298 -11.18 13.23 -27.11
CA ILE A 298 -11.07 14.51 -26.40
C ILE A 298 -11.91 14.44 -25.14
N ILE A 299 -11.33 14.74 -23.99
CA ILE A 299 -12.05 14.92 -22.73
C ILE A 299 -12.23 16.42 -22.53
N ASP A 300 -13.48 16.86 -22.60
CA ASP A 300 -13.86 18.27 -22.44
C ASP A 300 -13.46 18.76 -21.03
N PRO A 301 -13.19 20.07 -20.84
CA PRO A 301 -12.98 20.61 -19.50
C PRO A 301 -14.13 20.23 -18.55
N ASP A 302 -13.81 20.02 -17.27
CA ASP A 302 -14.77 19.58 -16.24
C ASP A 302 -15.46 18.21 -16.53
N SER A 303 -14.92 17.42 -17.46
CA SER A 303 -15.38 16.05 -17.75
C SER A 303 -14.34 15.01 -17.31
N SER A 304 -14.79 13.79 -17.04
CA SER A 304 -13.93 12.68 -16.64
C SER A 304 -14.26 11.41 -17.42
N VAL A 305 -13.25 10.56 -17.64
CA VAL A 305 -13.43 9.25 -18.27
C VAL A 305 -12.66 8.16 -17.54
N GLU A 306 -13.37 7.09 -17.20
CA GLU A 306 -12.79 5.83 -16.75
C GLU A 306 -12.96 4.79 -17.86
N ILE A 307 -11.86 4.19 -18.32
CA ILE A 307 -11.86 3.19 -19.39
C ILE A 307 -11.35 1.87 -18.81
N TYR A 308 -12.24 0.88 -18.72
CA TYR A 308 -11.92 -0.49 -18.33
C TYR A 308 -11.72 -1.33 -19.59
N ILE A 309 -10.47 -1.68 -19.90
CA ILE A 309 -10.10 -2.49 -21.06
C ILE A 309 -9.92 -3.95 -20.66
N LYS A 310 -10.38 -4.88 -21.49
CA LYS A 310 -10.23 -6.34 -21.28
C LYS A 310 -9.34 -7.01 -22.33
N ASP A 311 -8.86 -6.24 -23.31
CA ASP A 311 -8.03 -6.67 -24.44
C ASP A 311 -7.02 -5.56 -24.78
N ASP A 312 -6.19 -5.76 -25.80
CA ASP A 312 -5.18 -4.80 -26.26
C ASP A 312 -5.73 -3.37 -26.41
N MET A 313 -4.91 -2.39 -26.00
CA MET A 313 -5.17 -0.98 -26.23
C MET A 313 -4.04 -0.37 -27.07
N ASN A 314 -4.40 0.20 -28.20
CA ASN A 314 -3.51 0.86 -29.14
C ASN A 314 -3.95 2.32 -29.31
N VAL A 315 -3.14 3.26 -28.84
CA VAL A 315 -3.34 4.69 -29.04
C VAL A 315 -2.27 5.20 -30.00
N GLY A 316 -2.69 5.88 -31.06
CA GLY A 316 -1.86 6.42 -32.13
C GLY A 316 -2.04 7.93 -32.28
N GLY A 317 -1.01 8.64 -32.75
CA GLY A 317 -1.13 10.07 -33.14
C GLY A 317 -1.23 11.02 -31.94
N ASN A 318 -2.19 11.95 -31.97
CA ASN A 318 -2.55 12.77 -30.80
C ASN A 318 -3.41 11.98 -29.80
N GLY A 319 -4.05 10.89 -30.24
CA GLY A 319 -4.60 9.84 -29.40
C GLY A 319 -5.68 10.30 -28.44
N ILE A 320 -5.27 10.70 -27.24
CA ILE A 320 -6.16 11.14 -26.17
C ILE A 320 -5.73 12.55 -25.75
N VAL A 321 -6.67 13.49 -25.79
CA VAL A 321 -6.48 14.88 -25.39
C VAL A 321 -7.35 15.16 -24.18
N ASN A 322 -6.72 15.44 -23.04
CA ASN A 322 -7.41 15.85 -21.83
C ASN A 322 -7.32 17.37 -21.70
N GLU A 323 -8.35 18.09 -22.14
CA GLU A 323 -8.32 19.56 -22.21
C GLU A 323 -8.32 20.20 -20.82
N GLY A 324 -8.86 19.51 -19.82
CA GLY A 324 -8.79 19.93 -18.41
C GLY A 324 -7.36 19.91 -17.84
N SER A 325 -6.43 19.20 -18.47
CA SER A 325 -5.03 19.03 -18.00
C SER A 325 -4.91 18.47 -16.58
N GLU A 326 -5.91 17.70 -16.15
CA GLU A 326 -6.01 17.10 -14.83
C GLU A 326 -5.81 15.58 -14.95
N PRO A 327 -4.70 15.00 -14.47
CA PRO A 327 -4.42 13.58 -14.66
C PRO A 327 -5.48 12.65 -14.04
N SER A 328 -6.17 13.08 -12.99
CA SER A 328 -7.22 12.28 -12.33
C SER A 328 -8.50 12.12 -13.18
N SER A 329 -8.69 12.95 -14.22
CA SER A 329 -9.88 12.91 -15.08
C SER A 329 -9.79 11.88 -16.22
N LEU A 330 -8.62 11.30 -16.49
CA LEU A 330 -8.45 10.17 -17.41
C LEU A 330 -7.88 8.99 -16.65
N GLN A 331 -8.68 7.94 -16.48
CA GLN A 331 -8.26 6.72 -15.78
C GLN A 331 -8.44 5.51 -16.68
N ILE A 332 -7.35 4.79 -16.94
CA ILE A 332 -7.37 3.58 -17.77
C ILE A 332 -7.04 2.38 -16.88
N TYR A 333 -7.96 1.42 -16.81
CA TYR A 333 -7.85 0.21 -16.01
C TYR A 333 -7.81 -1.03 -16.92
N ALA A 334 -6.72 -1.79 -16.88
CA ALA A 334 -6.69 -3.12 -17.48
C ALA A 334 -7.34 -4.12 -16.51
N VAL A 335 -8.39 -4.80 -16.97
CA VAL A 335 -9.22 -5.69 -16.15
C VAL A 335 -8.97 -7.15 -16.51
N GLY A 336 -8.50 -7.91 -15.52
CA GLY A 336 -8.30 -9.35 -15.61
C GLY A 336 -6.93 -9.76 -16.13
N ASN A 337 -6.61 -11.05 -15.97
CA ASN A 337 -5.25 -11.59 -16.09
C ASN A 337 -4.76 -11.78 -17.54
N ASN A 338 -5.43 -11.20 -18.54
CA ASN A 338 -5.15 -11.39 -19.97
C ASN A 338 -5.48 -10.14 -20.80
N VAL A 339 -5.32 -8.93 -20.25
CA VAL A 339 -5.22 -7.76 -21.12
C VAL A 339 -3.83 -7.82 -21.74
N GLY A 340 -3.70 -7.81 -23.06
CA GLY A 340 -2.40 -7.99 -23.71
C GLY A 340 -1.46 -6.80 -23.48
N GLU A 341 -1.30 -5.91 -24.46
CA GLU A 341 -0.40 -4.76 -24.37
C GLU A 341 -1.17 -3.43 -24.41
N VAL A 342 -0.81 -2.50 -23.52
CA VAL A 342 -1.26 -1.11 -23.56
C VAL A 342 -0.19 -0.28 -24.26
N LYS A 343 -0.43 0.07 -25.50
CA LYS A 343 0.49 0.81 -26.37
C LYS A 343 0.02 2.23 -26.55
N MET A 344 0.85 3.16 -26.10
CA MET A 344 0.66 4.60 -26.25
C MET A 344 1.70 5.10 -27.25
N HIS A 345 1.34 5.10 -28.53
CA HIS A 345 2.18 5.56 -29.64
C HIS A 345 1.79 6.98 -30.05
N GLY A 346 2.70 7.94 -29.92
CA GLY A 346 2.36 9.32 -30.26
C GLY A 346 3.38 10.34 -29.79
N ALA A 347 3.32 11.54 -30.35
CA ALA A 347 4.18 12.67 -29.98
C ALA A 347 3.45 13.70 -29.11
N GLY A 348 2.25 13.37 -28.62
CA GLY A 348 1.38 14.28 -27.87
C GLY A 348 1.64 14.31 -26.36
N THR A 349 0.99 15.26 -25.70
CA THR A 349 0.94 15.35 -24.24
C THR A 349 -0.23 14.51 -23.71
N LEU A 350 0.03 13.62 -22.75
CA LEU A 350 -1.00 12.85 -22.07
C LEU A 350 -1.14 13.35 -20.62
N TYR A 351 -2.37 13.64 -20.19
CA TYR A 351 -2.71 13.80 -18.77
C TYR A 351 -3.65 12.66 -18.38
N GLY A 352 -3.17 11.72 -17.56
CA GLY A 352 -3.96 10.55 -17.19
C GLY A 352 -3.19 9.54 -16.34
N VAL A 353 -3.94 8.58 -15.81
CA VAL A 353 -3.40 7.44 -15.06
C VAL A 353 -3.69 6.12 -15.77
N ILE A 354 -2.74 5.18 -15.69
CA ILE A 354 -2.88 3.84 -16.25
C ILE A 354 -2.61 2.83 -15.14
N TYR A 355 -3.59 1.98 -14.85
CA TYR A 355 -3.45 0.85 -13.94
C TYR A 355 -3.66 -0.46 -14.68
N ALA A 356 -2.55 -1.11 -15.00
CA ALA A 356 -2.50 -2.34 -15.79
C ALA A 356 -1.51 -3.36 -15.20
N PRO A 357 -1.68 -3.77 -13.93
CA PRO A 357 -0.67 -4.51 -13.17
C PRO A 357 -0.30 -5.88 -13.76
N ASP A 358 -1.11 -6.43 -14.67
CA ASP A 358 -0.88 -7.72 -15.33
C ASP A 358 -0.62 -7.59 -16.84
N SER A 359 -0.34 -6.36 -17.31
CA SER A 359 -0.10 -6.05 -18.72
C SER A 359 1.12 -5.16 -18.90
N ASN A 360 1.74 -5.25 -20.07
CA ASN A 360 2.84 -4.36 -20.42
C ASN A 360 2.30 -3.02 -20.90
N VAL A 361 2.93 -1.93 -20.44
CA VAL A 361 2.67 -0.57 -20.91
C VAL A 361 3.86 -0.08 -21.72
N ASP A 362 3.62 0.15 -23.01
CA ASP A 362 4.61 0.59 -23.98
C ASP A 362 4.31 2.03 -24.42
N LEU A 363 5.18 2.96 -24.04
CA LEU A 363 5.18 4.34 -24.51
C LEU A 363 6.18 4.46 -25.66
N LYS A 364 5.72 4.81 -26.86
CA LYS A 364 6.59 5.01 -28.05
C LYS A 364 6.43 6.40 -28.63
N GLY A 365 7.49 7.20 -28.48
CA GLY A 365 7.53 8.60 -28.92
C GLY A 365 8.33 8.75 -30.21
N GLY A 366 7.89 9.63 -31.10
CA GLY A 366 8.55 9.91 -32.39
C GLY A 366 8.96 11.37 -32.55
N GLY A 367 10.24 11.62 -32.87
CA GLY A 367 10.76 12.89 -33.43
C GLY A 367 10.87 14.09 -32.47
N SER A 368 9.91 14.28 -31.57
CA SER A 368 9.86 15.35 -30.56
C SER A 368 9.78 14.77 -29.15
N VAL A 369 10.05 15.58 -28.11
CA VAL A 369 9.86 15.16 -26.71
C VAL A 369 8.35 15.17 -26.42
N ALA A 370 7.79 14.01 -26.10
CA ALA A 370 6.41 13.89 -25.65
C ALA A 370 6.35 14.03 -24.12
N SER A 371 5.23 14.51 -23.56
CA SER A 371 5.06 14.67 -22.11
C SER A 371 3.94 13.79 -21.59
N VAL A 372 4.15 13.17 -20.43
CA VAL A 372 3.13 12.40 -19.73
C VAL A 372 3.02 12.97 -18.33
N PHE A 373 1.80 13.36 -17.94
CA PHE A 373 1.47 13.87 -16.63
C PHE A 373 0.53 12.87 -15.94
N GLY A 374 0.96 12.32 -14.81
CA GLY A 374 0.15 11.39 -14.03
C GLY A 374 0.96 10.22 -13.48
N ALA A 375 0.36 9.02 -13.48
CA ALA A 375 0.95 7.83 -12.86
C ALA A 375 0.65 6.56 -13.68
N ILE A 376 1.60 5.62 -13.70
CA ILE A 376 1.49 4.35 -14.42
C ILE A 376 1.86 3.20 -13.49
N VAL A 377 0.96 2.23 -13.41
CA VAL A 377 1.18 0.94 -12.75
C VAL A 377 1.04 -0.15 -13.81
N ALA A 378 2.04 -1.01 -13.98
CA ALA A 378 2.03 -2.05 -15.01
C ALA A 378 2.70 -3.37 -14.57
N ASP A 379 2.62 -4.42 -15.38
CA ASP A 379 3.52 -5.56 -15.25
C ASP A 379 4.96 -5.14 -15.60
N ARG A 380 5.15 -4.61 -16.83
CA ARG A 380 6.40 -3.98 -17.27
C ARG A 380 6.09 -2.64 -17.95
N ILE A 381 6.93 -1.65 -17.69
CA ILE A 381 6.83 -0.32 -18.33
C ILE A 381 8.01 -0.16 -19.29
N THR A 382 7.75 0.16 -20.56
CA THR A 382 8.79 0.49 -21.54
C THR A 382 8.54 1.89 -22.09
N MET A 383 9.47 2.81 -21.88
CA MET A 383 9.49 4.11 -22.54
C MET A 383 10.54 4.10 -23.65
N ASN A 384 10.11 4.15 -24.91
CA ASN A 384 10.98 4.21 -26.07
C ASN A 384 10.88 5.59 -26.75
N GLY A 385 12.00 6.30 -26.87
CA GLY A 385 12.06 7.62 -27.50
C GLY A 385 12.38 8.73 -26.50
N ASN A 386 11.94 9.96 -26.77
CA ASN A 386 12.19 11.09 -25.90
C ASN A 386 10.91 11.46 -25.15
N TYR A 387 10.92 11.33 -23.83
CA TYR A 387 9.76 11.53 -22.96
C TYR A 387 10.10 12.38 -21.74
N SER A 388 9.20 13.28 -21.37
CA SER A 388 9.19 13.91 -20.06
C SER A 388 8.00 13.39 -19.27
N PHE A 389 8.27 12.56 -18.26
CA PHE A 389 7.26 12.05 -17.34
C PHE A 389 7.21 12.94 -16.10
N HIS A 390 6.02 13.38 -15.74
CA HIS A 390 5.74 14.29 -14.65
C HIS A 390 4.73 13.60 -13.72
N TYR A 391 5.21 13.06 -12.60
CA TYR A 391 4.35 12.47 -11.59
C TYR A 391 3.53 13.57 -10.91
N ASP A 392 2.20 13.40 -10.87
CA ASP A 392 1.34 14.26 -10.08
C ASP A 392 1.18 13.70 -8.66
N GLU A 393 1.78 14.40 -7.68
CA GLU A 393 1.78 14.02 -6.27
C GLU A 393 0.36 13.95 -5.68
N ASP A 394 -0.60 14.68 -6.26
CA ASP A 394 -1.99 14.70 -5.79
C ASP A 394 -2.76 13.42 -6.17
N LEU A 395 -2.18 12.56 -7.02
CA LEU A 395 -2.73 11.24 -7.35
C LEU A 395 -2.51 10.19 -6.25
N ALA A 396 -1.74 10.50 -5.21
CA ALA A 396 -1.42 9.53 -4.16
C ALA A 396 -2.65 8.98 -3.41
N ASP A 397 -3.76 9.73 -3.42
CA ASP A 397 -5.04 9.33 -2.84
C ASP A 397 -6.03 8.75 -3.88
N LEU A 398 -5.66 8.72 -5.17
CA LEU A 398 -6.51 8.22 -6.25
C LEU A 398 -6.51 6.70 -6.33
N GLY A 399 -7.69 6.12 -6.52
CA GLY A 399 -7.90 4.67 -6.57
C GLY A 399 -7.59 4.04 -5.22
N GLU A 400 -8.51 4.10 -4.27
CA GLU A 400 -8.22 3.59 -2.91
C GLU A 400 -7.95 2.08 -2.94
N SER A 401 -6.74 1.66 -2.53
CA SER A 401 -6.28 0.26 -2.53
C SER A 401 -6.28 -0.38 -1.13
N GLY A 402 -6.63 0.39 -0.09
CA GLY A 402 -6.68 -0.06 1.29
C GLY A 402 -5.75 0.73 2.21
N PHE A 403 -5.24 0.07 3.26
CA PHE A 403 -4.40 0.69 4.29
C PHE A 403 -3.10 -0.09 4.54
N SER A 404 -2.00 0.63 4.75
CA SER A 404 -0.71 0.10 5.27
C SER A 404 -0.60 0.34 6.76
N VAL A 405 0.01 -0.60 7.48
CA VAL A 405 0.54 -0.34 8.82
C VAL A 405 1.82 0.49 8.69
N SER A 406 1.84 1.68 9.28
CA SER A 406 3.04 2.53 9.38
C SER A 406 3.73 2.40 10.73
N VAL A 407 2.97 2.17 11.80
CA VAL A 407 3.49 1.97 13.15
C VAL A 407 2.80 0.78 13.80
N TRP A 408 3.57 -0.05 14.49
CA TRP A 408 3.09 -1.03 15.44
C TRP A 408 3.84 -0.86 16.75
N GLN A 409 3.13 -0.66 17.85
CA GLN A 409 3.73 -0.44 19.16
C GLN A 409 2.95 -1.14 20.27
N GLU A 410 3.64 -1.97 21.06
CA GLU A 410 3.13 -2.48 22.33
C GLU A 410 3.34 -1.46 23.46
N LEU A 411 2.28 -1.16 24.22
CA LEU A 411 2.31 -0.22 25.35
C LEU A 411 2.67 -0.97 26.63
N ILE A 412 3.97 -1.01 26.93
CA ILE A 412 4.50 -1.77 28.07
C ILE A 412 4.65 -0.89 29.33
N ALA A 413 5.04 0.38 29.16
CA ALA A 413 5.23 1.30 30.27
C ALA A 413 3.89 1.77 30.85
N ASP A 414 3.81 1.91 32.18
CA ASP A 414 2.58 2.32 32.85
C ASP A 414 2.14 3.76 32.48
N SER A 415 3.07 4.61 32.04
CA SER A 415 2.78 5.94 31.50
C SER A 415 2.04 5.90 30.16
N ASP A 416 2.22 4.83 29.39
CA ASP A 416 1.76 4.76 28.01
C ASP A 416 0.40 4.06 27.92
N LYS A 417 0.10 3.19 28.91
CA LYS A 417 -1.16 2.46 29.00
C LYS A 417 -2.35 3.40 29.02
N LYS A 418 -3.35 3.07 28.20
CA LYS A 418 -4.58 3.84 28.08
C LYS A 418 -5.73 3.14 28.80
N ASN A 419 -6.69 3.93 29.29
CA ASN A 419 -7.95 3.39 29.80
C ASN A 419 -8.98 3.37 28.67
N TYR A 420 -9.36 2.17 28.23
CA TYR A 420 -10.32 2.00 27.14
C TYR A 420 -11.66 2.70 27.37
N ALA A 421 -12.17 2.74 28.61
CA ALA A 421 -13.43 3.43 28.89
C ALA A 421 -13.30 4.95 28.69
N ALA A 422 -12.18 5.52 29.12
CA ALA A 422 -11.88 6.94 28.89
C ALA A 422 -11.74 7.24 27.39
N LEU A 423 -11.04 6.38 26.62
CA LEU A 423 -10.90 6.58 25.16
C LEU A 423 -12.25 6.64 24.42
N ARG A 424 -13.28 5.95 24.90
CA ARG A 424 -14.62 6.00 24.31
C ARG A 424 -15.35 7.31 24.55
N GLU A 425 -15.10 7.93 25.70
CA GLU A 425 -15.75 9.18 26.12
C GLU A 425 -14.97 10.40 25.60
N ASP A 426 -13.64 10.37 25.74
CA ASP A 426 -12.73 11.49 25.50
C ASP A 426 -12.15 11.50 24.08
N GLY A 427 -12.17 10.37 23.39
CA GLY A 427 -11.51 10.20 22.08
C GLY A 427 -10.15 9.53 22.19
N LEU A 428 -9.52 9.31 21.03
CA LEU A 428 -8.23 8.65 20.90
C LEU A 428 -7.05 9.61 21.07
#